data_AF-A0A176S2J1-F1
#
_entry.id   AF-A0A176S2J1-F1
#
_cell.length_a   1.000
_cell.length_b   1.000
_cell.length_c   1.000
_cell.angle_alpha   90.00
_cell.angle_beta   90.00
_cell.angle_gamma   90.00
#
_symmetry.space_group_name_H-M   'P 1'
#
loop_
_entity.id
_entity.type
_entity.pdbx_description
1 polymer ?
#
loop_
_entity_poly.entity_id
_entity_poly.type
_entity_poly.pdbx_seq_one_letter_code
_entity_poly.pdbx_strand_id
1 'polypeptide(L)'
;MRVEFNPNKLTHEEMLWLKQNIIDYMEDDGFTRIDLAFDFEDDLSDYYAMSDKALKKTVLYGVNGMPETKYFGVRDSERFIRIYNKKKERKDNADIEIASEHLWRVEIELKRNMVDYWNDCFNDLRILKPAWATLESVKEQAMVYLLLHEESTWGKLHRNSRRKYKQILQEISPIDLTELMKLTLRENEKQLQKQIDFWLLDAKREV
;
A
#
# COMPACT_ATOMS: atom_id res chain seq x y z
N MET A 1 25.46 -4.95 -7.95
CA MET A 1 24.56 -5.50 -8.99
C MET A 1 23.12 -5.39 -8.49
N ARG A 2 22.11 -5.23 -9.35
CA ARG A 2 20.70 -5.20 -8.95
C ARG A 2 19.93 -6.32 -9.64
N VAL A 3 19.15 -7.07 -8.87
CA VAL A 3 18.23 -8.11 -9.37
C VAL A 3 16.82 -7.70 -8.97
N GLU A 4 15.89 -7.69 -9.93
CA GLU A 4 14.48 -7.33 -9.69
C GLU A 4 13.58 -8.47 -10.17
N PHE A 5 12.68 -8.93 -9.32
CA PHE A 5 11.72 -9.97 -9.65
C PHE A 5 10.46 -9.82 -8.81
N ASN A 6 9.36 -10.45 -9.27
CA ASN A 6 8.15 -10.61 -8.48
C ASN A 6 8.10 -12.07 -8.00
N PRO A 7 8.25 -12.35 -6.69
CA PRO A 7 8.29 -13.73 -6.20
C PRO A 7 6.99 -14.50 -6.49
N ASN A 8 5.85 -13.81 -6.61
CA ASN A 8 4.56 -14.44 -6.96
C ASN A 8 4.47 -14.91 -8.42
N LYS A 9 5.47 -14.61 -9.24
CA LYS A 9 5.56 -15.05 -10.66
C LYS A 9 6.69 -16.05 -10.89
N LEU A 10 7.35 -16.53 -9.82
CA LEU A 10 8.39 -17.54 -9.91
C LEU A 10 7.88 -18.86 -9.35
N THR A 11 8.17 -19.94 -10.06
CA THR A 11 8.07 -21.30 -9.53
C THR A 11 9.21 -21.57 -8.55
N HIS A 12 9.09 -22.61 -7.73
CA HIS A 12 10.15 -22.97 -6.78
C HIS A 12 11.48 -23.32 -7.48
N GLU A 13 11.42 -23.97 -8.65
CA GLU A 13 12.61 -24.28 -9.46
C GLU A 13 13.30 -23.02 -9.97
N GLU A 14 12.54 -22.04 -10.49
CA GLU A 14 13.07 -20.76 -10.92
C GLU A 14 13.68 -19.96 -9.75
N MET A 15 13.07 -20.03 -8.56
CA MET A 15 13.62 -19.41 -7.35
C MET A 15 14.97 -20.03 -6.97
N LEU A 16 15.07 -21.36 -6.96
CA LEU A 16 16.31 -22.07 -6.66
C LEU A 16 17.39 -21.75 -7.70
N TRP A 17 17.03 -21.76 -8.99
CA TRP A 17 17.95 -21.41 -10.06
C TRP A 17 18.48 -19.99 -9.90
N LEU A 18 17.60 -19.01 -9.66
CA LEU A 18 17.99 -17.62 -9.49
C LEU A 18 18.92 -17.44 -8.27
N LYS A 19 18.59 -18.11 -7.17
CA LYS A 19 19.41 -18.06 -5.95
C LYS A 19 20.81 -18.61 -6.21
N GLN A 20 20.90 -19.86 -6.68
CA GLN A 20 22.16 -20.58 -6.83
C GLN A 20 23.07 -20.01 -7.93
N ASN A 21 22.49 -19.45 -8.99
CA ASN A 21 23.26 -19.03 -10.16
C ASN A 21 23.54 -17.53 -10.19
N ILE A 22 22.80 -16.71 -9.43
CA ILE A 22 22.96 -15.25 -9.44
C ILE A 22 23.18 -14.71 -8.03
N ILE A 23 22.25 -14.96 -7.11
CA ILE A 23 22.26 -14.31 -5.78
C ILE A 23 23.45 -14.79 -4.94
N ASP A 24 23.76 -16.09 -4.93
CA ASP A 24 24.85 -16.65 -4.11
C ASP A 24 26.28 -16.19 -4.53
N TYR A 25 26.38 -15.56 -5.70
CA TYR A 25 27.61 -14.93 -6.19
C TYR A 25 27.68 -13.42 -5.89
N MET A 26 26.62 -12.85 -5.32
CA MET A 26 26.63 -11.46 -4.84
C MET A 26 27.37 -11.39 -3.50
N GLU A 27 28.04 -10.27 -3.28
CA GLU A 27 28.64 -9.90 -1.99
C GLU A 27 27.90 -8.67 -1.46
N ASP A 28 27.80 -8.56 -0.13
CA ASP A 28 27.06 -7.50 0.57
C ASP A 28 25.62 -7.36 0.06
N ASP A 29 24.95 -8.49 -0.18
CA ASP A 29 23.59 -8.52 -0.67
C ASP A 29 22.55 -8.20 0.42
N GLY A 30 21.40 -7.71 -0.03
CA GLY A 30 20.32 -7.29 0.84
C GLY A 30 19.15 -6.74 0.04
N PHE A 31 17.99 -6.71 0.67
CA PHE A 31 16.81 -6.14 0.03
C PHE A 31 16.92 -4.62 0.00
N THR A 32 16.76 -4.04 -1.19
CA THR A 32 16.67 -2.58 -1.37
C THR A 32 15.23 -2.10 -1.58
N ARG A 33 14.32 -3.04 -1.88
CA ARG A 33 12.89 -2.81 -2.06
C ARG A 33 12.08 -4.06 -1.72
N ILE A 34 10.98 -3.89 -0.98
CA ILE A 34 9.95 -4.90 -0.73
C ILE A 34 8.59 -4.24 -0.95
N ASP A 35 7.72 -4.89 -1.74
CA ASP A 35 6.35 -4.41 -1.98
C ASP A 35 5.36 -5.35 -1.28
N LEU A 36 4.67 -4.87 -0.25
CA LEU A 36 3.56 -5.60 0.38
C LEU A 36 2.27 -5.36 -0.42
N ALA A 37 1.59 -6.43 -0.83
CA ALA A 37 0.39 -6.36 -1.66
C ALA A 37 -0.80 -7.01 -0.95
N PHE A 38 -1.83 -6.22 -0.66
CA PHE A 38 -3.07 -6.65 -0.02
C PHE A 38 -4.22 -6.54 -1.03
N ASP A 39 -4.81 -7.67 -1.39
CA ASP A 39 -5.96 -7.74 -2.29
C ASP A 39 -7.27 -7.75 -1.49
N PHE A 40 -8.26 -6.99 -1.95
CA PHE A 40 -9.59 -6.85 -1.35
C PHE A 40 -10.66 -7.08 -2.41
N GLU A 41 -11.64 -7.93 -2.08
CA GLU A 41 -12.85 -8.14 -2.86
C GLU A 41 -13.95 -7.11 -2.50
N ASP A 42 -13.55 -5.85 -2.35
CA ASP A 42 -14.43 -4.71 -2.07
C ASP A 42 -14.03 -3.52 -2.96
N ASP A 43 -14.94 -2.57 -3.17
CA ASP A 43 -14.64 -1.36 -3.92
C ASP A 43 -13.85 -0.35 -3.07
N LEU A 44 -12.56 -0.21 -3.37
CA LEU A 44 -11.70 0.76 -2.69
C LEU A 44 -11.67 2.16 -3.33
N SER A 45 -12.58 2.42 -4.28
CA SER A 45 -12.67 3.69 -5.02
C SER A 45 -12.83 4.93 -4.14
N ASP A 46 -13.44 4.81 -2.96
CA ASP A 46 -13.63 5.90 -1.99
C ASP A 46 -12.62 5.90 -0.84
N TYR A 47 -11.77 4.87 -0.74
CA TYR A 47 -10.76 4.79 0.32
C TYR A 47 -9.56 5.67 0.01
N TYR A 48 -8.90 6.17 1.05
CA TYR A 48 -7.66 6.93 0.91
C TYR A 48 -6.67 6.61 2.03
N ALA A 49 -5.38 6.81 1.74
CA ALA A 49 -4.35 6.70 2.75
C ALA A 49 -4.14 8.05 3.44
N MET A 50 -4.14 8.02 4.77
CA MET A 50 -3.76 9.12 5.62
C MET A 50 -2.53 8.72 6.44
N SER A 51 -1.62 9.67 6.62
CA SER A 51 -0.56 9.53 7.61
C SER A 51 -0.36 10.78 8.44
N ASP A 52 0.47 10.66 9.48
CA ASP A 52 0.83 11.76 10.36
C ASP A 52 1.47 12.91 9.56
N LYS A 53 2.40 12.56 8.66
CA LYS A 53 3.03 13.48 7.73
C LYS A 53 2.12 13.74 6.51
N ALA A 54 2.19 14.93 5.95
CA ALA A 54 1.49 15.21 4.70
C ALA A 54 2.18 14.45 3.54
N LEU A 55 1.41 13.67 2.78
CA LEU A 55 1.90 12.95 1.60
C LEU A 55 1.38 13.64 0.34
N LYS A 56 2.21 13.66 -0.70
CA LYS A 56 1.74 14.01 -2.05
C LYS A 56 0.70 12.97 -2.49
N LYS A 57 -0.42 13.42 -3.04
CA LYS A 57 -1.47 12.54 -3.56
C LYS A 57 -1.59 12.69 -5.06
N THR A 58 -1.90 11.61 -5.76
CA THR A 58 -2.22 11.63 -7.20
C THR A 58 -3.32 10.62 -7.44
N VAL A 59 -4.38 11.02 -8.12
CA VAL A 59 -5.48 10.13 -8.49
C VAL A 59 -5.59 10.11 -10.00
N LEU A 60 -5.59 8.91 -10.56
CA LEU A 60 -5.82 8.65 -11.98
C LEU A 60 -7.26 8.18 -12.12
N TYR A 61 -8.00 8.87 -12.98
CA TYR A 61 -9.41 8.60 -13.24
C TYR A 61 -9.57 7.94 -14.60
N GLY A 62 -10.54 7.03 -14.68
CA GLY A 62 -10.98 6.43 -15.93
C GLY A 62 -11.78 7.39 -16.80
N VAL A 63 -12.09 6.96 -18.02
CA VAL A 63 -12.98 7.68 -18.94
C VAL A 63 -14.39 7.85 -18.34
N ASN A 64 -14.81 6.93 -17.47
CA ASN A 64 -16.07 7.01 -16.73
C ASN A 64 -16.04 8.00 -15.55
N GLY A 65 -14.91 8.66 -15.30
CA GLY A 65 -14.74 9.59 -14.18
C GLY A 65 -14.52 8.92 -12.82
N MET A 66 -14.44 7.59 -12.74
CA MET A 66 -14.18 6.87 -11.49
C MET A 66 -12.67 6.80 -11.21
N PRO A 67 -12.24 6.90 -9.94
CA PRO A 67 -10.85 6.64 -9.57
C PRO A 67 -10.44 5.21 -9.96
N GLU A 68 -9.26 5.05 -10.55
CA GLU A 68 -8.72 3.73 -10.93
C GLU A 68 -7.42 3.43 -10.22
N THR A 69 -6.61 4.46 -9.97
CA THR A 69 -5.34 4.33 -9.27
C THR A 69 -5.08 5.57 -8.43
N LYS A 70 -4.75 5.38 -7.16
CA LYS A 70 -4.40 6.43 -6.22
C LYS A 70 -2.99 6.19 -5.70
N TYR A 71 -2.18 7.24 -5.71
CA TYR A 71 -0.82 7.25 -5.20
C TYR A 71 -0.72 8.16 -3.99
N PHE A 72 -0.04 7.70 -2.95
CA PHE A 72 0.25 8.45 -1.74
C PHE A 72 1.75 8.40 -1.44
N GLY A 73 2.39 9.57 -1.45
CA GLY A 73 3.83 9.73 -1.37
C GLY A 73 4.47 9.98 -2.75
N VAL A 74 5.78 9.83 -2.82
CA VAL A 74 6.56 9.97 -4.06
C VAL A 74 7.20 8.63 -4.35
N ARG A 75 7.33 8.24 -5.63
CA ARG A 75 7.88 6.93 -5.98
C ARG A 75 9.30 6.69 -5.43
N ASP A 76 10.11 7.74 -5.29
CA ASP A 76 11.48 7.64 -4.77
C ASP A 76 11.59 7.71 -3.22
N SER A 77 10.48 7.88 -2.49
CA SER A 77 10.53 7.86 -1.03
C SER A 77 10.68 6.43 -0.48
N GLU A 78 11.10 6.33 0.78
CA GLU A 78 11.28 5.05 1.49
C GLU A 78 9.97 4.27 1.66
N ARG A 79 8.83 4.95 1.60
CA ARG A 79 7.51 4.33 1.55
C ARG A 79 6.65 5.02 0.49
N PHE A 80 6.03 4.24 -0.37
CA PHE A 80 5.11 4.70 -1.41
C PHE A 80 3.89 3.78 -1.47
N ILE A 81 2.68 4.35 -1.44
CA ILE A 81 1.46 3.57 -1.31
C ILE A 81 0.61 3.73 -2.57
N ARG A 82 0.05 2.62 -3.05
CA ARG A 82 -0.86 2.57 -4.19
C ARG A 82 -2.16 1.92 -3.77
N ILE A 83 -3.29 2.52 -4.13
CA ILE A 83 -4.61 1.89 -4.02
C ILE A 83 -5.18 1.89 -5.43
N TYR A 84 -5.41 0.72 -6.02
CA TYR A 84 -5.82 0.64 -7.42
C TYR A 84 -6.74 -0.53 -7.72
N ASN A 85 -7.54 -0.37 -8.78
CA ASN A 85 -8.44 -1.40 -9.28
C ASN A 85 -7.62 -2.50 -9.97
N LYS A 86 -7.36 -3.59 -9.25
CA LYS A 86 -6.54 -4.71 -9.71
C LYS A 86 -7.25 -5.53 -10.79
N LYS A 87 -8.58 -5.64 -10.70
CA LYS A 87 -9.40 -6.29 -11.75
C LYS A 87 -9.23 -5.60 -13.08
N LYS A 88 -9.36 -4.27 -13.10
CA LYS A 88 -9.17 -3.48 -14.30
C LYS A 88 -7.72 -3.57 -14.81
N GLU A 89 -6.72 -3.40 -13.94
CA GLU A 89 -5.31 -3.51 -14.33
C GLU A 89 -4.97 -4.87 -14.97
N ARG A 90 -5.53 -5.97 -14.45
CA ARG A 90 -5.34 -7.32 -15.02
C ARG A 90 -6.02 -7.49 -16.37
N LYS A 91 -7.21 -6.94 -16.54
CA LYS A 91 -7.92 -6.92 -17.82
C LYS A 91 -7.15 -6.11 -18.87
N ASP A 92 -6.71 -4.91 -18.51
CA ASP A 92 -6.02 -4.02 -19.45
C ASP A 92 -4.63 -4.55 -19.85
N ASN A 93 -3.89 -5.18 -18.92
CA ASN A 93 -2.52 -5.61 -19.18
C ASN A 93 -2.39 -7.03 -19.74
N ALA A 94 -3.32 -7.93 -19.43
CA ALA A 94 -3.20 -9.35 -19.74
C ALA A 94 -4.51 -10.01 -20.21
N ASP A 95 -5.59 -9.23 -20.38
CA ASP A 95 -6.93 -9.71 -20.76
C ASP A 95 -7.45 -10.85 -19.86
N ILE A 96 -7.13 -10.77 -18.57
CA ILE A 96 -7.55 -11.77 -17.57
C ILE A 96 -8.87 -11.33 -16.94
N GLU A 97 -9.91 -12.15 -17.07
CA GLU A 97 -11.17 -11.95 -16.36
C GLU A 97 -11.12 -12.50 -14.93
N ILE A 98 -11.70 -11.73 -14.00
CA ILE A 98 -11.78 -12.07 -12.58
C ILE A 98 -13.26 -12.20 -12.20
N ALA A 99 -13.61 -13.34 -11.60
CA ALA A 99 -14.98 -13.67 -11.23
C ALA A 99 -15.56 -12.75 -10.15
N SER A 100 -14.76 -12.32 -9.16
CA SER A 100 -15.20 -11.40 -8.11
C SER A 100 -15.66 -10.08 -8.70
N GLU A 101 -16.73 -9.49 -8.16
CA GLU A 101 -17.32 -8.24 -8.65
C GLU A 101 -16.29 -7.11 -8.62
N HIS A 102 -15.61 -6.97 -7.48
CA HIS A 102 -14.54 -6.01 -7.24
C HIS A 102 -13.24 -6.73 -6.92
N LEU A 103 -12.13 -6.20 -7.40
CA LEU A 103 -10.80 -6.56 -6.90
C LEU A 103 -9.92 -5.32 -6.89
N TRP A 104 -9.59 -4.87 -5.70
CA TRP A 104 -8.71 -3.73 -5.47
C TRP A 104 -7.48 -4.17 -4.70
N ARG A 105 -6.36 -3.48 -4.93
CA ARG A 105 -5.10 -3.73 -4.23
C ARG A 105 -4.62 -2.50 -3.50
N VAL A 106 -4.25 -2.68 -2.24
CA VAL A 106 -3.39 -1.76 -1.50
C VAL A 106 -1.96 -2.30 -1.56
N GLU A 107 -1.05 -1.54 -2.18
CA GLU A 107 0.36 -1.91 -2.33
C GLU A 107 1.23 -0.91 -1.57
N ILE A 108 2.08 -1.41 -0.67
CA ILE A 108 3.01 -0.62 0.13
C ILE A 108 4.42 -0.96 -0.33
N GLU A 109 5.00 -0.08 -1.12
CA GLU A 109 6.36 -0.17 -1.61
C GLU A 109 7.30 0.44 -0.57
N LEU A 110 8.15 -0.41 0.02
CA LEU A 110 9.14 -0.07 1.03
C LEU A 110 10.54 -0.12 0.38
N LYS A 111 11.38 0.87 0.68
CA LYS A 111 12.74 1.00 0.12
C LYS A 111 13.73 1.41 1.19
N ARG A 112 15.02 1.22 0.87
CA ARG A 112 16.13 1.61 1.74
C ARG A 112 15.92 0.99 3.13
N ASN A 113 16.07 1.77 4.20
CA ASN A 113 15.96 1.26 5.57
C ASN A 113 14.54 0.78 5.94
N MET A 114 13.49 1.21 5.22
CA MET A 114 12.11 0.79 5.52
C MET A 114 11.83 -0.69 5.20
N VAL A 115 12.70 -1.35 4.43
CA VAL A 115 12.56 -2.78 4.13
C VAL A 115 12.70 -3.64 5.39
N ASP A 116 13.55 -3.25 6.34
CA ASP A 116 13.76 -3.97 7.60
C ASP A 116 12.57 -3.84 8.56
N TYR A 117 11.70 -2.86 8.31
CA TYR A 117 10.49 -2.60 9.09
C TYR A 117 9.21 -3.04 8.36
N TRP A 118 9.31 -3.99 7.43
CA TRP A 118 8.16 -4.44 6.64
C TRP A 118 7.01 -4.98 7.51
N ASN A 119 7.33 -5.65 8.62
CA ASN A 119 6.36 -6.22 9.55
C ASN A 119 5.68 -5.19 10.47
N ASP A 120 6.19 -3.95 10.53
CA ASP A 120 5.65 -2.86 11.36
C ASP A 120 5.49 -1.53 10.60
N CYS A 121 5.27 -1.61 9.28
CA CYS A 121 5.25 -0.43 8.40
C CYS A 121 3.96 0.42 8.48
N PHE A 122 3.03 0.09 9.37
CA PHE A 122 1.69 0.69 9.46
C PHE A 122 1.52 1.75 10.56
N ASN A 123 2.54 1.99 11.40
CA ASN A 123 2.38 2.76 12.63
C ASN A 123 1.72 4.14 12.45
N ASP A 124 2.09 4.85 11.39
CA ASP A 124 1.55 6.17 11.04
C ASP A 124 0.64 6.13 9.80
N LEU A 125 0.21 4.95 9.34
CA LEU A 125 -0.61 4.79 8.14
C LEU A 125 -2.03 4.37 8.51
N ARG A 126 -3.03 5.04 7.91
CA ARG A 126 -4.44 4.71 8.02
C ARG A 126 -5.08 4.65 6.64
N ILE A 127 -5.75 3.54 6.31
CA ILE A 127 -6.52 3.37 5.07
C ILE A 127 -8.01 3.47 5.41
N LEU A 128 -8.60 4.61 5.08
CA LEU A 128 -9.90 5.03 5.64
C LEU A 128 -10.95 5.27 4.55
N LYS A 129 -12.21 5.02 4.88
CA LYS A 129 -13.41 5.46 4.14
C LYS A 129 -14.28 6.34 5.05
N PRO A 130 -14.12 7.68 5.03
CA PRO A 130 -14.85 8.57 5.93
C PRO A 130 -16.33 8.65 5.56
N ALA A 131 -17.20 8.36 6.53
CA ALA A 131 -18.64 8.54 6.38
C ALA A 131 -19.02 10.00 6.69
N TRP A 132 -18.57 10.95 5.88
CA TRP A 132 -18.73 12.40 6.14
C TRP A 132 -20.19 12.82 6.40
N ALA A 133 -21.17 12.12 5.84
CA ALA A 133 -22.59 12.39 6.02
C ALA A 133 -23.14 12.01 7.40
N THR A 134 -22.39 11.29 8.24
CA THR A 134 -22.83 10.88 9.59
C THR A 134 -22.56 11.94 10.65
N LEU A 135 -21.79 12.99 10.33
CA LEU A 135 -21.53 14.10 11.26
C LEU A 135 -22.81 14.86 11.57
N GLU A 136 -23.03 15.25 12.84
CA GLU A 136 -24.23 16.01 13.22
C GLU A 136 -24.22 17.45 12.69
N SER A 137 -23.03 18.06 12.61
CA SER A 137 -22.87 19.45 12.19
C SER A 137 -22.75 19.56 10.66
N VAL A 138 -23.74 20.19 10.02
CA VAL A 138 -23.73 20.49 8.58
C VAL A 138 -22.47 21.26 8.15
N LYS A 139 -21.94 22.14 9.02
CA LYS A 139 -20.69 22.87 8.75
C LYS A 139 -19.48 21.94 8.71
N GLU A 140 -19.44 20.94 9.58
CA GLU A 140 -18.35 19.96 9.62
C GLU A 140 -18.48 18.96 8.48
N GLN A 141 -19.70 18.50 8.15
CA GLN A 141 -19.97 17.72 6.95
C GLN A 141 -19.43 18.43 5.71
N ALA A 142 -19.81 19.70 5.49
CA ALA A 142 -19.38 20.48 4.33
C ALA A 142 -17.86 20.66 4.28
N MET A 143 -17.23 20.93 5.42
CA MET A 143 -15.78 21.09 5.50
C MET A 143 -15.04 19.78 5.20
N VAL A 144 -15.50 18.66 5.77
CA VAL A 144 -14.91 17.34 5.52
C VAL A 144 -15.08 16.95 4.05
N TYR A 145 -16.28 17.15 3.49
CA TYR A 145 -16.53 16.91 2.08
C TYR A 145 -15.59 17.72 1.19
N LEU A 146 -15.44 19.03 1.46
CA LEU A 146 -14.51 19.89 0.74
C LEU A 146 -13.05 19.39 0.86
N LEU A 147 -12.61 18.99 2.05
CA LEU A 147 -11.24 18.50 2.26
C LEU A 147 -10.95 17.16 1.57
N LEU A 148 -11.97 16.33 1.34
CA LEU A 148 -11.83 15.05 0.64
C LEU A 148 -11.75 15.22 -0.88
N HIS A 149 -12.43 16.22 -1.43
CA HIS A 149 -12.51 16.44 -2.88
C HIS A 149 -11.55 17.52 -3.38
N GLU A 150 -11.18 18.49 -2.53
CA GLU A 150 -10.32 19.63 -2.87
C GLU A 150 -9.04 19.62 -2.02
N GLU A 151 -8.03 18.85 -2.43
CA GLU A 151 -6.79 18.65 -1.67
C GLU A 151 -6.06 19.97 -1.36
N SER A 152 -6.16 20.97 -2.27
CA SER A 152 -5.58 22.30 -2.08
C SER A 152 -6.11 23.02 -0.83
N THR A 153 -7.31 22.66 -0.36
CA THR A 153 -7.96 23.25 0.81
C THR A 153 -7.20 22.93 2.09
N TRP A 154 -6.53 21.78 2.19
CA TRP A 154 -5.67 21.45 3.34
C TRP A 154 -4.57 22.49 3.55
N GLY A 155 -4.01 23.05 2.47
CA GLY A 155 -2.99 24.09 2.52
C GLY A 155 -3.48 25.43 3.07
N LYS A 156 -4.79 25.69 3.02
CA LYS A 156 -5.42 26.92 3.51
C LYS A 156 -5.72 26.89 5.01
N LEU A 157 -5.65 25.71 5.64
CA LEU A 157 -6.00 25.52 7.05
C LEU A 157 -4.81 25.76 8.00
N HIS A 158 -5.08 26.44 9.11
CA HIS A 158 -4.15 26.54 10.24
C HIS A 158 -3.82 25.13 10.80
N ARG A 159 -2.61 24.96 11.37
CA ARG A 159 -2.12 23.65 11.87
C ARG A 159 -3.10 22.96 12.83
N ASN A 160 -3.75 23.72 13.72
CA ASN A 160 -4.70 23.16 14.68
C ASN A 160 -5.97 22.67 13.99
N SER A 161 -6.47 23.40 12.99
CA SER A 161 -7.62 23.00 12.19
C SER A 161 -7.31 21.75 11.38
N ARG A 162 -6.11 21.65 10.79
CA ARG A 162 -5.66 20.43 10.10
C ARG A 162 -5.67 19.22 11.04
N ARG A 163 -5.13 19.37 12.26
CA ARG A 163 -5.16 18.31 13.28
C ARG A 163 -6.59 17.91 13.64
N LYS A 164 -7.48 18.88 13.89
CA LYS A 164 -8.90 18.64 14.19
C LYS A 164 -9.57 17.81 13.07
N TYR A 165 -9.44 18.22 11.81
CA TYR A 165 -10.11 17.54 10.71
C TYR A 165 -9.49 16.17 10.37
N LYS A 166 -8.18 15.98 10.57
CA LYS A 166 -7.57 14.65 10.51
C LYS A 166 -8.16 13.71 11.56
N GLN A 167 -8.36 14.20 12.79
CA GLN A 167 -8.97 13.41 13.87
C GLN A 167 -10.44 13.08 13.55
N ILE A 168 -11.22 14.06 13.11
CA ILE A 168 -12.61 13.84 12.67
C ILE A 168 -12.66 12.76 11.57
N LEU A 169 -11.80 12.83 10.57
CA LEU A 169 -11.75 11.82 9.50
C LEU A 169 -11.48 10.41 10.02
N GLN A 170 -10.67 10.25 11.07
CA GLN A 170 -10.45 8.95 11.71
C GLN A 170 -11.70 8.49 12.47
N GLU A 171 -12.31 9.37 13.26
CA GLU A 171 -13.47 9.05 14.10
C GLU A 171 -14.72 8.68 13.28
N ILE A 172 -14.91 9.32 12.12
CA ILE A 172 -16.07 9.07 11.24
C ILE A 172 -15.82 7.98 10.21
N SER A 173 -14.68 7.28 10.26
CA SER A 173 -14.40 6.17 9.36
C SER A 173 -14.89 4.87 10.00
N PRO A 174 -16.06 4.34 9.62
CA PRO A 174 -16.56 3.09 10.18
C PRO A 174 -15.65 1.89 9.88
N ILE A 175 -14.86 2.00 8.81
CA ILE A 175 -13.93 0.96 8.36
C ILE A 175 -12.52 1.58 8.27
N ASP A 176 -11.60 1.03 9.07
CA ASP A 176 -10.15 1.22 8.93
C ASP A 176 -9.53 -0.09 8.46
N LEU A 177 -9.21 -0.19 7.16
CA LEU A 177 -8.62 -1.40 6.58
C LEU A 177 -7.23 -1.69 7.15
N THR A 178 -6.59 -0.72 7.77
CA THR A 178 -5.25 -0.88 8.36
C THR A 178 -5.23 -1.98 9.41
N GLU A 179 -6.27 -2.07 10.25
CA GLU A 179 -6.31 -3.09 11.29
C GLU A 179 -6.49 -4.50 10.72
N LEU A 180 -7.27 -4.64 9.64
CA LEU A 180 -7.37 -5.88 8.88
C LEU A 180 -6.02 -6.26 8.24
N MET A 181 -5.37 -5.30 7.58
CA MET A 181 -4.04 -5.51 6.98
C MET A 181 -2.99 -5.92 8.01
N LYS A 182 -2.98 -5.28 9.19
CA LYS A 182 -2.08 -5.64 10.30
C LYS A 182 -2.33 -7.04 10.81
N LEU A 183 -3.60 -7.43 10.97
CA LEU A 183 -3.97 -8.76 11.41
C LEU A 183 -3.49 -9.82 10.40
N THR A 184 -3.81 -9.63 9.13
CA THR A 184 -3.37 -10.54 8.06
C THR A 184 -1.85 -10.59 7.96
N LEU A 185 -1.13 -9.47 8.14
CA LEU A 185 0.32 -9.46 8.13
C LEU A 185 0.90 -10.30 9.27
N ARG A 186 0.38 -10.15 10.49
CA ARG A 186 0.80 -10.92 11.67
C ARG A 186 0.53 -12.41 11.52
N GLU A 187 -0.62 -12.79 10.95
CA GLU A 187 -0.96 -14.19 10.69
C GLU A 187 0.02 -14.86 9.72
N ASN A 188 0.52 -14.10 8.73
CA ASN A 188 1.42 -14.60 7.69
C ASN A 188 2.91 -14.27 7.95
N GLU A 189 3.22 -13.54 9.04
CA GLU A 189 4.54 -12.96 9.29
C GLU A 189 5.64 -14.03 9.27
N LYS A 190 5.42 -15.16 9.93
CA LYS A 190 6.40 -16.26 9.98
C LYS A 190 6.66 -16.87 8.60
N GLN A 191 5.64 -16.98 7.76
CA GLN A 191 5.79 -17.54 6.42
C GLN A 191 6.52 -16.55 5.50
N LEU A 192 6.15 -15.28 5.56
CA LEU A 192 6.80 -14.21 4.81
C LEU A 192 8.27 -14.04 5.22
N GLN A 193 8.57 -14.11 6.52
CA GLN A 193 9.95 -14.08 7.00
C GLN A 193 10.76 -15.26 6.45
N LYS A 194 10.21 -16.48 6.44
CA LYS A 194 10.89 -17.62 5.79
C LYS A 194 11.15 -17.41 4.30
N GLN A 195 10.23 -16.75 3.59
CA GLN A 195 10.44 -16.41 2.18
C GLN A 195 11.54 -15.37 1.98
N ILE A 196 11.68 -14.41 2.89
CA ILE A 196 12.77 -13.43 2.91
C ILE A 196 14.10 -14.14 3.22
N ASP A 197 14.12 -14.94 4.29
CA ASP A 197 15.30 -15.67 4.75
C ASP A 197 15.84 -16.62 3.66
N PHE A 198 14.97 -17.24 2.87
CA PHE A 198 15.37 -18.08 1.74
C PHE A 198 16.37 -17.38 0.82
N TRP A 199 16.24 -16.07 0.60
CA TRP A 199 17.14 -15.33 -0.28
C TRP A 199 18.43 -14.85 0.39
N LEU A 200 18.40 -14.61 1.70
CA LEU A 200 19.53 -14.09 2.48
C LEU A 200 20.41 -15.19 3.08
N LEU A 201 19.93 -16.43 3.16
CA LEU A 201 20.70 -17.54 3.71
C LEU A 201 21.84 -17.92 2.75
N ASP A 202 23.07 -17.73 3.20
CA ASP A 202 24.28 -18.18 2.53
C ASP A 202 24.24 -19.70 2.31
N ALA A 203 24.29 -20.13 1.04
CA ALA A 203 24.58 -21.53 0.72
C ALA A 203 26.00 -21.95 1.16
N LYS A 204 26.89 -20.97 1.40
CA LYS A 204 28.31 -21.18 1.75
C LYS A 204 28.56 -21.54 3.22
N ARG A 205 27.53 -21.56 4.09
CA ARG A 205 27.69 -21.93 5.51
C ARG A 205 27.62 -23.43 5.78
N GLU A 206 27.33 -24.25 4.76
CA GLU A 206 27.22 -25.72 4.90
C GLU A 206 28.36 -26.51 4.23
N VAL A 207 29.58 -25.94 4.13
CA VAL A 207 30.79 -26.68 3.69
C VAL A 207 31.92 -26.52 4.70
#